data_AF-A0A3D1FYA5-F1
#
_entry.id   AF-A0A3D1FYA5-F1
#
_cell.length_a   1.000
_cell.length_b   1.000
_cell.length_c   1.000
_cell.angle_alpha   90.00
_cell.angle_beta   90.00
_cell.angle_gamma   90.00
#
_symmetry.space_group_name_H-M   'P 1'
#
loop_
_entity.id
_entity.type
_entity.pdbx_description
1 polymer ?
#
loop_
_entity_poly.entity_id
_entity_poly.type
_entity_poly.pdbx_seq_one_letter_code
_entity_poly.pdbx_strand_id
1 'polypeptide(L)'
;MKKIMITLLMAASVALSAQALPFDFESSTSGMVGYDGASFTIVANPSSVGNSSANVAKIVKVNAADLWAGGKITSVSSLNFTSASSSVLSMKVYTTQPVGTVIKVKLESPYTSEVDAVTTVSGAWETLTFDFGIPAPSGSVDLVIMPQPFTPGGGNTFFIDDIEQVAGVIATQRLGLPVTFESGTTARHFFDFESAIMTSLPNPDIDVDNGSANVGKIVRYLGAPYGGSKITFT
;
A
#
# COMPACT_ATOMS: atom_id res chain seq x y z
N MET A 1 -43.38 -54.31 -7.40
CA MET A 1 -42.14 -53.91 -6.69
C MET A 1 -41.72 -52.54 -7.18
N LYS A 2 -42.00 -51.47 -6.43
CA LYS A 2 -41.63 -50.08 -6.80
C LYS A 2 -40.16 -49.86 -6.42
N LYS A 3 -39.30 -49.55 -7.40
CA LYS A 3 -37.89 -49.18 -7.16
C LYS A 3 -37.85 -47.70 -6.79
N ILE A 4 -37.45 -47.39 -5.55
CA ILE A 4 -37.18 -46.02 -5.11
C ILE A 4 -35.73 -45.73 -5.48
N MET A 5 -35.51 -44.76 -6.38
CA MET A 5 -34.19 -44.28 -6.76
C MET A 5 -33.83 -43.12 -5.83
N ILE A 6 -32.89 -43.34 -4.91
CA ILE A 6 -32.34 -42.27 -4.08
C ILE A 6 -31.26 -41.57 -4.89
N THR A 7 -31.47 -40.30 -5.19
CA THR A 7 -30.45 -39.43 -5.79
C THR A 7 -29.66 -38.79 -4.66
N LEU A 8 -28.37 -39.12 -4.54
CA LEU A 8 -27.46 -38.54 -3.55
C LEU A 8 -26.98 -37.18 -4.08
N LEU A 9 -27.49 -36.08 -3.50
CA LEU A 9 -27.02 -34.74 -3.80
C LEU A 9 -25.71 -34.49 -3.02
N MET A 10 -24.57 -34.54 -3.72
CA MET A 10 -23.26 -34.26 -3.13
C MET A 10 -23.08 -32.74 -3.08
N ALA A 11 -23.23 -32.14 -1.89
CA ALA A 11 -22.89 -30.74 -1.66
C ALA A 11 -21.36 -30.62 -1.62
N ALA A 12 -20.76 -30.09 -2.69
CA ALA A 12 -19.35 -29.72 -2.67
C ALA A 12 -19.18 -28.44 -1.84
N SER A 13 -18.70 -28.57 -0.61
CA SER A 13 -18.24 -27.44 0.19
C SER A 13 -16.92 -26.92 -0.38
N VAL A 14 -16.97 -25.80 -1.12
CA VAL A 14 -15.77 -25.04 -1.47
C VAL A 14 -15.30 -24.29 -0.24
N ALA A 15 -14.29 -24.84 0.45
CA ALA A 15 -13.56 -24.10 1.45
C ALA A 15 -12.65 -23.10 0.72
N LEU A 16 -12.98 -21.81 0.77
CA LEU A 16 -12.06 -20.74 0.37
C LEU A 16 -10.94 -20.69 1.40
N SER A 17 -9.75 -21.18 1.04
CA SER A 17 -8.55 -20.98 1.85
C SER A 17 -8.13 -19.52 1.77
N ALA A 18 -8.01 -18.87 2.92
CA ALA A 18 -7.45 -17.54 3.01
C ALA A 18 -5.95 -17.56 2.63
N GLN A 19 -5.50 -16.53 1.93
CA GLN A 19 -4.12 -16.44 1.46
C GLN A 19 -3.23 -15.70 2.46
N ALA A 20 -1.97 -16.10 2.51
CA ALA A 20 -0.97 -15.47 3.36
C ALA A 20 0.12 -14.81 2.51
N LEU A 21 0.73 -13.77 3.06
CA LEU A 21 1.99 -13.22 2.55
C LEU A 21 3.12 -14.25 2.72
N PRO A 22 4.17 -14.21 1.88
CA PRO A 22 4.36 -13.24 0.79
C PRO A 22 3.54 -13.54 -0.48
N PHE A 23 3.28 -12.51 -1.28
CA PHE A 23 2.80 -12.68 -2.67
C PHE A 23 3.95 -12.44 -3.64
N ASP A 24 4.44 -13.52 -4.25
CA ASP A 24 5.53 -13.55 -5.25
C ASP A 24 5.03 -13.76 -6.69
N PHE A 25 3.72 -13.99 -6.86
CA PHE A 25 3.02 -14.15 -8.14
C PHE A 25 3.58 -15.22 -9.09
N GLU A 26 4.37 -16.17 -8.60
CA GLU A 26 4.88 -17.30 -9.40
C GLU A 26 3.83 -18.40 -9.63
N SER A 27 2.65 -18.24 -9.03
CA SER A 27 1.49 -19.09 -9.22
C SER A 27 0.20 -18.29 -9.06
N SER A 28 -0.94 -18.90 -9.37
CA SER A 28 -2.24 -18.23 -9.26
C SER A 28 -2.52 -17.76 -7.82
N THR A 29 -2.76 -16.46 -7.67
CA THR A 29 -3.20 -15.82 -6.42
C THR A 29 -4.73 -15.77 -6.37
N SER A 30 -5.35 -16.53 -5.46
CA SER A 30 -6.80 -16.47 -5.21
C SER A 30 -7.26 -15.07 -4.75
N GLY A 31 -8.51 -14.68 -5.00
CA GLY A 31 -9.04 -13.39 -4.56
C GLY A 31 -8.44 -12.16 -5.26
N MET A 32 -7.53 -12.34 -6.22
CA MET A 32 -6.95 -11.28 -7.04
C MET A 32 -8.00 -10.78 -8.05
N VAL A 33 -8.35 -9.50 -7.96
CA VAL A 33 -9.39 -8.87 -8.78
C VAL A 33 -9.07 -7.41 -9.07
N GLY A 34 -9.37 -6.96 -10.29
CA GLY A 34 -9.34 -5.54 -10.64
C GLY A 34 -10.63 -4.85 -10.24
N TYR A 35 -10.58 -3.59 -9.83
CA TYR A 35 -11.76 -2.82 -9.44
C TYR A 35 -11.78 -1.45 -10.12
N ASP A 36 -12.97 -0.83 -10.18
CA ASP A 36 -13.21 0.46 -10.85
C ASP A 36 -12.61 0.48 -12.27
N GLY A 37 -13.00 -0.51 -13.08
CA GLY A 37 -12.57 -0.65 -14.47
C GLY A 37 -11.12 -1.09 -14.69
N ALA A 38 -10.31 -1.30 -13.65
CA ALA A 38 -8.96 -1.84 -13.80
C ALA A 38 -8.93 -3.35 -14.09
N SER A 39 -7.86 -3.82 -14.71
CA SER A 39 -7.47 -5.25 -14.69
C SER A 39 -6.40 -5.50 -13.62
N PHE A 40 -6.41 -6.67 -12.99
CA PHE A 40 -5.34 -7.13 -12.10
C PHE A 40 -5.02 -8.59 -12.39
N THR A 41 -3.87 -8.86 -13.00
CA THR A 41 -3.51 -10.18 -13.56
C THR A 41 -2.05 -10.51 -13.36
N ILE A 42 -1.70 -11.78 -13.31
CA ILE A 42 -0.29 -12.24 -13.32
C ILE A 42 0.20 -12.34 -14.77
N VAL A 43 1.40 -11.81 -15.04
CA VAL A 43 2.05 -11.80 -16.36
C VAL A 43 3.55 -12.07 -16.23
N ALA A 44 4.22 -12.38 -17.34
CA ALA A 44 5.68 -12.46 -17.37
C ALA A 44 6.31 -11.13 -16.95
N ASN A 45 7.37 -11.19 -16.14
CA ASN A 45 8.08 -10.02 -15.63
C ASN A 45 8.61 -9.16 -16.80
N PRO A 46 8.26 -7.86 -16.88
CA PRO A 46 8.72 -6.98 -17.96
C PRO A 46 10.22 -6.66 -17.91
N SER A 47 10.89 -6.86 -16.76
CA SER A 47 12.31 -6.58 -16.58
C SER A 47 12.89 -7.43 -15.47
N SER A 48 13.91 -8.24 -15.77
CA SER A 48 14.62 -9.04 -14.76
C SER A 48 15.67 -8.24 -13.97
N VAL A 49 15.88 -6.95 -14.31
CA VAL A 49 16.88 -6.10 -13.65
C VAL A 49 16.28 -5.52 -12.38
N GLY A 50 16.85 -5.88 -11.22
CA GLY A 50 16.33 -5.46 -9.91
C GLY A 50 15.20 -6.34 -9.36
N ASN A 51 14.62 -7.20 -10.20
CA ASN A 51 13.68 -8.23 -9.78
C ASN A 51 13.84 -9.50 -10.62
N SER A 52 14.27 -10.61 -10.02
CA SER A 52 14.59 -11.86 -10.72
C SER A 52 13.40 -12.80 -10.93
N SER A 53 12.21 -12.46 -10.43
CA SER A 53 10.99 -13.25 -10.60
C SER A 53 10.66 -13.46 -12.08
N ALA A 54 10.11 -14.61 -12.42
CA ALA A 54 9.69 -14.92 -13.77
C ALA A 54 8.32 -14.28 -14.07
N ASN A 55 7.45 -14.21 -13.07
CA ASN A 55 6.12 -13.64 -13.17
C ASN A 55 5.94 -12.51 -12.14
N VAL A 56 5.05 -11.59 -12.45
CA VAL A 56 4.69 -10.47 -11.57
C VAL A 56 3.21 -10.16 -11.73
N ALA A 57 2.61 -9.48 -10.76
CA ALA A 57 1.29 -8.92 -10.94
C ALA A 57 1.32 -7.64 -11.79
N LYS A 58 0.26 -7.43 -12.58
CA LYS A 58 0.06 -6.27 -13.45
C LYS A 58 -1.31 -5.66 -13.20
N ILE A 59 -1.31 -4.38 -12.84
CA ILE A 59 -2.50 -3.52 -12.79
C ILE A 59 -2.51 -2.65 -14.05
N VAL A 60 -3.67 -2.55 -14.71
CA VAL A 60 -3.90 -1.57 -15.79
C VAL A 60 -5.12 -0.75 -15.43
N LYS A 61 -4.95 0.58 -15.31
CA LYS A 61 -6.08 1.52 -15.20
C LYS A 61 -6.67 1.70 -16.60
N VAL A 62 -7.67 0.91 -16.98
CA VAL A 62 -8.13 0.82 -18.38
C VAL A 62 -8.76 2.13 -18.87
N ASN A 63 -9.69 2.72 -18.09
CA ASN A 63 -10.36 3.94 -18.49
C ASN A 63 -9.71 5.17 -17.85
N ALA A 64 -9.71 6.29 -18.57
CA ALA A 64 -9.15 7.55 -18.07
C ALA A 64 -9.99 8.17 -16.94
N ALA A 65 -11.30 7.94 -16.93
CA ALA A 65 -12.22 8.50 -15.95
C ALA A 65 -12.19 7.77 -14.59
N ASP A 66 -11.66 6.55 -14.54
CA ASP A 66 -11.66 5.71 -13.35
C ASP A 66 -10.47 6.10 -12.46
N LEU A 67 -10.65 7.20 -11.73
CA LEU A 67 -9.59 7.81 -10.93
C LEU A 67 -9.12 6.92 -9.78
N TRP A 68 -9.96 5.98 -9.36
CA TRP A 68 -9.73 5.10 -8.20
C TRP A 68 -9.33 3.68 -8.59
N ALA A 69 -9.39 3.35 -9.88
CA ALA A 69 -8.97 2.10 -10.51
C ALA A 69 -7.70 1.49 -9.90
N GLY A 70 -7.76 0.20 -9.59
CA GLY A 70 -6.65 -0.56 -9.01
C GLY A 70 -6.89 -2.07 -8.91
N GLY A 71 -6.02 -2.74 -8.15
CA GLY A 71 -6.09 -4.18 -7.89
C GLY A 71 -6.37 -4.46 -6.42
N LYS A 72 -7.03 -5.59 -6.13
CA LYS A 72 -7.33 -6.04 -4.78
C LYS A 72 -7.08 -7.55 -4.66
N ILE A 73 -6.55 -7.97 -3.52
CA ILE A 73 -6.45 -9.39 -3.12
C ILE A 73 -7.34 -9.56 -1.90
N THR A 74 -8.40 -10.35 -2.03
CA THR A 74 -9.37 -10.60 -0.95
C THR A 74 -9.01 -11.81 -0.10
N SER A 75 -9.55 -11.88 1.11
CA SER A 75 -9.39 -13.03 2.02
C SER A 75 -7.93 -13.30 2.39
N VAL A 76 -7.19 -12.25 2.72
CA VAL A 76 -5.82 -12.30 3.23
C VAL A 76 -5.86 -12.56 4.74
N SER A 77 -5.26 -13.66 5.20
CA SER A 77 -5.28 -14.09 6.61
C SER A 77 -4.12 -13.57 7.46
N SER A 78 -3.18 -12.81 6.87
CA SER A 78 -1.82 -12.62 7.43
C SER A 78 -1.40 -11.18 7.72
N LEU A 79 -2.32 -10.23 7.81
CA LEU A 79 -1.96 -8.83 8.07
C LEU A 79 -1.85 -8.55 9.58
N ASN A 80 -0.63 -8.58 10.12
CA ASN A 80 -0.35 -8.22 11.50
C ASN A 80 0.77 -7.16 11.60
N PHE A 81 0.40 -5.93 11.91
CA PHE A 81 1.30 -4.78 11.99
C PHE A 81 1.74 -4.45 13.43
N THR A 82 1.42 -5.31 14.41
CA THR A 82 1.63 -5.02 15.83
C THR A 82 3.03 -5.37 16.34
N SER A 83 3.80 -6.18 15.60
CA SER A 83 5.18 -6.54 15.93
C SER A 83 6.17 -5.72 15.11
N ALA A 84 7.28 -5.30 15.72
CA ALA A 84 8.37 -4.63 15.01
C ALA A 84 8.97 -5.47 13.86
N SER A 85 8.81 -6.80 13.90
CA SER A 85 9.26 -7.70 12.83
C SER A 85 8.35 -7.73 11.60
N SER A 86 7.14 -7.16 11.68
CA SER A 86 6.11 -7.21 10.63
C SER A 86 5.29 -5.91 10.53
N SER A 87 5.83 -4.80 11.03
CA SER A 87 5.13 -3.52 11.19
C SER A 87 5.02 -2.70 9.90
N VAL A 88 5.72 -3.09 8.84
CA VAL A 88 5.74 -2.37 7.56
C VAL A 88 5.42 -3.36 6.45
N LEU A 89 4.54 -2.96 5.52
CA LEU A 89 4.35 -3.70 4.28
C LEU A 89 5.38 -3.22 3.24
N SER A 90 6.05 -4.15 2.58
CA SER A 90 6.99 -3.93 1.48
C SER A 90 6.36 -4.44 0.18
N MET A 91 6.66 -3.77 -0.93
CA MET A 91 6.19 -4.15 -2.26
C MET A 91 7.17 -3.64 -3.32
N LYS A 92 7.61 -4.52 -4.21
CA LYS A 92 8.34 -4.10 -5.41
C LYS A 92 7.34 -3.51 -6.42
N VAL A 93 7.71 -2.36 -7.00
CA VAL A 93 6.90 -1.65 -8.00
C VAL A 93 7.77 -1.33 -9.21
N TYR A 94 7.21 -1.56 -10.40
CA TYR A 94 7.76 -1.07 -11.67
C TYR A 94 6.66 -0.34 -12.44
N THR A 95 6.98 0.85 -12.92
CA THR A 95 6.10 1.61 -13.82
C THR A 95 6.91 2.56 -14.69
N THR A 96 6.38 2.93 -15.85
CA THR A 96 6.94 3.98 -16.72
C THR A 96 6.32 5.35 -16.47
N GLN A 97 5.44 5.46 -15.47
CA GLN A 97 4.89 6.75 -15.04
C GLN A 97 5.99 7.64 -14.44
N PRO A 98 5.83 8.98 -14.46
CA PRO A 98 6.85 9.89 -13.92
C PRO A 98 7.19 9.62 -12.46
N VAL A 99 8.45 9.87 -12.08
CA VAL A 99 8.90 9.92 -10.68
C VAL A 99 7.98 10.86 -9.88
N GLY A 100 7.67 10.49 -8.64
CA GLY A 100 6.65 11.19 -7.85
C GLY A 100 5.24 10.62 -8.02
N THR A 101 5.08 9.51 -8.77
CA THR A 101 3.81 8.79 -8.87
C THR A 101 3.49 8.13 -7.53
N VAL A 102 2.29 8.42 -7.00
CA VAL A 102 1.77 7.85 -5.76
C VAL A 102 1.23 6.43 -6.00
N ILE A 103 1.61 5.51 -5.13
CA ILE A 103 1.00 4.20 -4.96
C ILE A 103 0.33 4.21 -3.60
N LYS A 104 -1.00 4.03 -3.55
CA LYS A 104 -1.75 3.91 -2.30
C LYS A 104 -2.00 2.44 -2.01
N VAL A 105 -1.73 2.02 -0.78
CA VAL A 105 -2.18 0.73 -0.26
C VAL A 105 -3.28 0.97 0.75
N LYS A 106 -4.35 0.17 0.65
CA LYS A 106 -5.43 0.17 1.64
C LYS A 106 -5.64 -1.22 2.22
N LEU A 107 -5.98 -1.26 3.50
CA LEU A 107 -6.56 -2.42 4.14
C LEU A 107 -8.06 -2.20 4.22
N GLU A 108 -8.84 -3.21 3.83
CA GLU A 108 -10.30 -3.14 3.84
C GLU A 108 -10.92 -4.40 4.46
N SER A 109 -12.21 -4.31 4.80
CA SER A 109 -13.08 -5.40 5.28
C SER A 109 -12.61 -6.04 6.60
N PRO A 110 -13.23 -5.71 7.76
CA PRO A 110 -14.31 -4.74 7.98
C PRO A 110 -13.82 -3.31 8.27
N TYR A 111 -12.52 -3.13 8.51
CA TYR A 111 -11.93 -1.84 8.86
C TYR A 111 -11.22 -1.24 7.65
N THR A 112 -11.02 0.09 7.66
CA THR A 112 -10.29 0.79 6.61
C THR A 112 -9.06 1.47 7.19
N SER A 113 -7.94 1.29 6.51
CA SER A 113 -6.71 2.04 6.74
C SER A 113 -5.97 2.19 5.43
N GLU A 114 -5.24 3.28 5.26
CA GLU A 114 -4.53 3.56 4.03
C GLU A 114 -3.23 4.30 4.28
N VAL A 115 -2.29 4.10 3.38
CA VAL A 115 -0.98 4.73 3.40
C VAL A 115 -0.48 4.87 1.96
N ASP A 116 0.17 6.00 1.70
CA ASP A 116 0.74 6.34 0.41
C ASP A 116 2.25 6.10 0.44
N ALA A 117 2.79 5.56 -0.65
CA ALA A 117 4.21 5.62 -0.96
C ALA A 117 4.39 6.28 -2.33
N VAL A 118 5.57 6.84 -2.55
CA VAL A 118 5.87 7.62 -3.75
C VAL A 118 7.06 7.00 -4.46
N THR A 119 6.88 6.76 -5.76
CA THR A 119 7.94 6.26 -6.64
C THR A 119 9.09 7.25 -6.74
N THR A 120 10.32 6.75 -6.67
CA THR A 120 11.56 7.52 -6.82
C THR A 120 12.24 7.28 -8.16
N VAL A 121 11.84 6.22 -8.87
CA VAL A 121 12.35 5.87 -10.20
C VAL A 121 11.21 5.70 -11.20
N SER A 122 11.56 5.68 -12.49
CA SER A 122 10.65 5.39 -13.59
C SER A 122 11.36 4.47 -14.59
N GLY A 123 10.66 3.46 -15.09
CA GLY A 123 11.21 2.45 -15.98
C GLY A 123 12.18 1.47 -15.32
N ALA A 124 12.18 1.38 -13.98
CA ALA A 124 12.99 0.47 -13.19
C ALA A 124 12.19 -0.08 -12.00
N TRP A 125 12.61 -1.22 -11.47
CA TRP A 125 12.06 -1.77 -10.22
C TRP A 125 12.60 -1.00 -9.02
N GLU A 126 11.71 -0.69 -8.06
CA GLU A 126 12.07 -0.21 -6.73
C GLU A 126 11.20 -0.89 -5.67
N THR A 127 11.69 -0.97 -4.43
CA THR A 127 10.90 -1.43 -3.30
C THR A 127 10.30 -0.23 -2.58
N LEU A 128 8.97 -0.17 -2.53
CA LEU A 128 8.23 0.80 -1.73
C LEU A 128 7.84 0.19 -0.38
N THR A 129 7.82 1.03 0.65
CA THR A 129 7.43 0.65 2.01
C THR A 129 6.21 1.44 2.47
N PHE A 130 5.30 0.75 3.14
CA PHE A 130 4.01 1.25 3.59
C PHE A 130 3.89 1.03 5.10
N ASP A 131 4.10 2.10 5.86
CA ASP A 131 4.02 2.12 7.32
C ASP A 131 2.64 2.62 7.74
N PHE A 132 1.79 1.72 8.24
CA PHE A 132 0.45 2.07 8.73
C PHE A 132 0.47 2.77 10.11
N GLY A 133 1.66 2.92 10.70
CA GLY A 133 1.92 3.64 11.93
C GLY A 133 1.16 3.09 13.14
N ILE A 134 0.85 3.97 14.10
CA ILE A 134 0.36 3.62 15.45
C ILE A 134 -0.91 4.43 15.83
N PRO A 135 -2.00 3.79 16.26
CA PRO A 135 -2.14 2.34 16.41
C PRO A 135 -2.18 1.63 15.06
N ALA A 136 -1.42 0.53 14.98
CA ALA A 136 -1.37 -0.33 13.82
C ALA A 136 -2.74 -0.95 13.56
N PRO A 137 -3.23 -0.99 12.30
CA PRO A 137 -4.49 -1.62 11.99
C PRO A 137 -4.41 -3.14 12.17
N SER A 138 -5.53 -3.76 12.51
CA SER A 138 -5.64 -5.22 12.61
C SER A 138 -7.01 -5.72 12.14
N GLY A 139 -7.07 -6.98 11.70
CA GLY A 139 -8.32 -7.68 11.39
C GLY A 139 -8.95 -7.34 10.03
N SER A 140 -8.30 -6.53 9.19
CA SER A 140 -8.71 -6.33 7.80
C SER A 140 -8.25 -7.50 6.93
N VAL A 141 -9.08 -7.96 6.00
CA VAL A 141 -8.83 -9.16 5.18
C VAL A 141 -8.66 -8.87 3.70
N ASP A 142 -8.72 -7.61 3.30
CA ASP A 142 -8.52 -7.20 1.92
C ASP A 142 -7.29 -6.31 1.80
N LEU A 143 -6.40 -6.63 0.87
CA LEU A 143 -5.28 -5.79 0.46
C LEU A 143 -5.63 -5.10 -0.86
N VAL A 144 -5.72 -3.77 -0.86
CA VAL A 144 -6.03 -2.96 -2.03
C VAL A 144 -4.81 -2.17 -2.46
N ILE A 145 -4.52 -2.18 -3.75
CA ILE A 145 -3.42 -1.45 -4.36
C ILE A 145 -4.00 -0.51 -5.41
N MET A 146 -3.86 0.78 -5.14
CA MET A 146 -4.44 1.87 -5.89
C MET A 146 -3.33 2.77 -6.43
N PRO A 147 -2.83 2.48 -7.65
CA PRO A 147 -1.84 3.34 -8.28
C PRO A 147 -2.50 4.63 -8.79
N GLN A 148 -1.79 5.75 -8.65
CA GLN A 148 -2.20 7.05 -9.18
C GLN A 148 -3.65 7.44 -8.79
N PRO A 149 -4.01 7.50 -7.49
CA PRO A 149 -5.32 7.98 -7.09
C PRO A 149 -5.55 9.40 -7.62
N PHE A 150 -6.80 9.74 -7.95
CA PHE A 150 -7.22 11.05 -8.51
C PHE A 150 -6.59 11.44 -9.85
N THR A 151 -5.79 10.56 -10.46
CA THR A 151 -5.10 10.85 -11.72
C THR A 151 -5.69 9.99 -12.82
N PRO A 152 -6.08 10.58 -13.97
CA PRO A 152 -6.54 9.82 -15.12
C PRO A 152 -5.54 8.75 -15.56
N GLY A 153 -6.01 7.50 -15.63
CA GLY A 153 -5.15 6.34 -15.85
C GLY A 153 -5.06 5.89 -17.31
N GLY A 154 -6.19 5.71 -18.01
CA GLY A 154 -6.26 5.55 -19.48
C GLY A 154 -5.21 4.67 -20.15
N GLY A 155 -4.93 3.49 -19.60
CA GLY A 155 -3.90 2.53 -20.07
C GLY A 155 -2.63 2.46 -19.22
N ASN A 156 -2.49 3.33 -18.22
CA ASN A 156 -1.35 3.33 -17.30
C ASN A 156 -1.21 1.97 -16.63
N THR A 157 0.02 1.46 -16.65
CA THR A 157 0.36 0.11 -16.23
C THR A 157 1.34 0.15 -15.05
N PHE A 158 1.07 -0.70 -14.06
CA PHE A 158 1.89 -0.86 -12.86
C PHE A 158 2.14 -2.35 -12.67
N PHE A 159 3.41 -2.71 -12.51
CA PHE A 159 3.81 -4.06 -12.18
C PHE A 159 4.22 -4.10 -10.72
N ILE A 160 3.82 -5.17 -10.05
CA ILE A 160 3.93 -5.35 -8.62
C ILE A 160 4.44 -6.75 -8.35
N ASP A 161 5.36 -6.85 -7.40
CA ASP A 161 5.89 -8.13 -6.96
C ASP A 161 6.35 -8.11 -5.50
N ASP A 162 6.65 -9.27 -4.94
CA ASP A 162 7.20 -9.46 -3.60
C ASP A 162 6.47 -8.62 -2.54
N ILE A 163 5.16 -8.82 -2.40
CA ILE A 163 4.40 -8.18 -1.33
C ILE A 163 4.65 -8.96 -0.03
N GLU A 164 5.21 -8.30 0.98
CA GLU A 164 5.61 -8.94 2.22
C GLU A 164 5.46 -7.99 3.42
N GLN A 165 5.37 -8.55 4.63
CA GLN A 165 5.57 -7.78 5.85
C GLN A 165 7.03 -7.89 6.28
N VAL A 166 7.65 -6.75 6.54
CA VAL A 166 9.06 -6.64 6.92
C VAL A 166 9.22 -5.94 8.26
N ALA A 167 10.41 -6.07 8.84
CA ALA A 167 10.75 -5.39 10.06
C ALA A 167 10.78 -3.86 9.85
N GLY A 168 10.21 -3.13 10.80
CA GLY A 168 10.13 -1.68 10.79
C GLY A 168 10.12 -1.09 12.20
N VAL A 169 10.42 0.22 12.28
CA VAL A 169 10.45 0.93 13.55
C VAL A 169 9.07 1.45 13.90
N ILE A 170 8.48 0.92 14.96
CA ILE A 170 7.23 1.39 15.57
C ILE A 170 7.55 2.59 16.47
N ALA A 171 7.16 3.80 16.06
CA ALA A 171 7.41 5.03 16.82
C ALA A 171 6.51 5.16 18.05
N THR A 172 7.04 5.39 19.25
CA THR A 172 6.17 5.56 20.43
C THR A 172 5.28 6.79 20.28
N GLN A 173 3.96 6.61 20.43
CA GLN A 173 2.98 7.70 20.33
C GLN A 173 3.33 8.84 21.29
N ARG A 174 3.14 10.08 20.84
CA ARG A 174 3.52 11.28 21.61
C ARG A 174 2.52 11.52 22.74
N LEU A 175 3.00 12.06 23.87
CA LEU A 175 2.14 12.41 25.01
C LEU A 175 1.35 13.71 24.82
N GLY A 176 1.81 14.60 23.94
CA GLY A 176 1.19 15.91 23.75
C GLY A 176 2.12 16.93 23.12
N LEU A 177 1.71 18.19 23.27
CA LEU A 177 2.44 19.38 22.82
C LEU A 177 3.59 19.74 23.79
N PRO A 178 4.63 20.45 23.32
CA PRO A 178 4.83 20.90 21.94
C PRO A 178 5.29 19.77 21.00
N VAL A 179 4.94 19.91 19.72
CA VAL A 179 5.56 19.13 18.64
C VAL A 179 6.77 19.91 18.14
N THR A 180 7.95 19.33 18.32
CA THR A 180 9.23 19.90 17.87
C THR A 180 9.96 18.88 17.03
N PHE A 181 10.66 19.28 15.98
CA PHE A 181 11.44 18.38 15.13
C PHE A 181 12.85 18.10 15.66
N GLU A 182 13.16 18.57 16.87
CA GLU A 182 14.49 18.50 17.48
C GLU A 182 14.77 17.17 18.22
N SER A 183 13.80 16.68 18.99
CA SER A 183 13.95 15.39 19.69
C SER A 183 12.60 14.71 19.94
N GLY A 184 12.59 13.38 19.82
CA GLY A 184 11.45 12.54 20.16
C GLY A 184 10.22 12.67 19.25
N THR A 185 10.18 13.58 18.28
CA THR A 185 9.20 13.58 17.18
C THR A 185 9.92 13.49 15.85
N THR A 186 9.59 12.45 15.10
CA THR A 186 10.11 12.15 13.76
C THR A 186 8.95 12.01 12.79
N ALA A 187 9.23 11.92 11.49
CA ALA A 187 8.22 11.68 10.45
C ALA A 187 7.33 10.44 10.73
N ARG A 188 7.82 9.44 11.47
CA ARG A 188 7.03 8.25 11.83
C ARG A 188 5.89 8.49 12.82
N HIS A 189 5.82 9.67 13.43
CA HIS A 189 4.69 10.05 14.29
C HIS A 189 3.57 10.74 13.51
N PHE A 190 3.80 10.97 12.22
CA PHE A 190 2.90 11.65 11.32
C PHE A 190 2.26 10.63 10.39
N PHE A 191 0.95 10.80 10.20
CA PHE A 191 0.10 9.95 9.39
C PHE A 191 -0.33 10.75 8.18
N ASP A 192 0.38 10.52 7.11
CA ASP A 192 0.21 11.15 5.83
C ASP A 192 -1.07 10.63 5.14
N PHE A 193 -1.78 11.54 4.48
CA PHE A 193 -3.01 11.20 3.76
C PHE A 193 -3.11 12.02 2.48
N GLU A 194 -3.82 11.43 1.51
CA GLU A 194 -4.25 12.11 0.29
C GLU A 194 -3.06 12.70 -0.48
N SER A 195 -2.06 11.85 -0.76
CA SER A 195 -0.88 12.17 -1.58
C SER A 195 0.06 13.24 -1.00
N ALA A 196 -0.08 13.59 0.27
CA ALA A 196 0.92 14.36 0.99
C ALA A 196 1.94 13.45 1.68
N ILE A 197 3.19 13.87 1.79
CA ILE A 197 4.24 13.16 2.54
C ILE A 197 4.96 14.13 3.46
N MET A 198 5.03 13.80 4.75
CA MET A 198 5.70 14.55 5.79
C MET A 198 7.11 14.00 6.03
N THR A 199 8.08 14.90 6.11
CA THR A 199 9.46 14.59 6.48
C THR A 199 9.95 15.57 7.54
N SER A 200 10.90 15.13 8.36
CA SER A 200 11.70 16.03 9.19
C SER A 200 13.07 16.19 8.53
N LEU A 201 13.54 17.41 8.35
CA LEU A 201 14.81 17.70 7.70
C LEU A 201 15.45 18.96 8.29
N PRO A 202 16.74 19.22 8.02
CA PRO A 202 17.42 20.42 8.50
C PRO A 202 16.67 21.69 8.13
N ASN A 203 16.54 22.62 9.08
CA ASN A 203 15.87 23.89 8.83
C ASN A 203 16.59 24.65 7.68
N PRO A 204 15.93 24.92 6.54
CA PRO A 204 16.56 25.63 5.42
C PRO A 204 16.78 27.12 5.71
N ASP A 205 16.18 27.66 6.78
CA ASP A 205 16.23 29.07 7.14
C ASP A 205 16.32 29.22 8.66
N ILE A 206 17.55 29.17 9.18
CA ILE A 206 17.85 29.34 10.61
C ILE A 206 18.18 30.80 10.87
N ASP A 207 17.36 31.47 11.67
CA ASP A 207 17.55 32.85 12.06
C ASP A 207 17.21 33.08 13.55
N VAL A 208 17.12 34.35 13.96
CA VAL A 208 16.82 34.73 15.36
C VAL A 208 15.37 34.47 15.76
N ASP A 209 14.46 34.36 14.79
CA ASP A 209 13.03 34.13 15.02
C ASP A 209 12.72 32.63 15.05
N ASN A 210 13.44 31.83 14.27
CA ASN A 210 13.36 30.37 14.23
C ASN A 210 14.74 29.70 14.29
N GLY A 211 15.26 29.55 15.51
CA GLY A 211 16.53 28.87 15.78
C GLY A 211 16.47 27.33 15.77
N SER A 212 15.39 26.71 15.28
CA SER A 212 15.27 25.24 15.22
C SER A 212 16.27 24.64 14.23
N ALA A 213 16.90 23.53 14.59
CA ALA A 213 17.85 22.84 13.71
C ALA A 213 17.11 22.02 12.64
N ASN A 214 15.89 21.56 12.94
CA ASN A 214 15.05 20.80 12.02
C ASN A 214 13.64 21.40 11.93
N VAL A 215 13.01 21.20 10.77
CA VAL A 215 11.62 21.57 10.52
C VAL A 215 10.88 20.42 9.85
N GLY A 216 9.56 20.43 9.98
CA GLY A 216 8.67 19.58 9.20
C GLY A 216 8.50 20.12 7.78
N LYS A 217 8.58 19.25 6.79
CA LYS A 217 8.25 19.56 5.39
C LYS A 217 7.18 18.59 4.91
N ILE A 218 6.08 19.16 4.42
CA ILE A 218 5.05 18.43 3.72
C ILE A 218 5.19 18.68 2.22
N VAL A 219 5.29 17.62 1.43
CA VAL A 219 5.22 17.67 -0.03
C VAL A 219 3.90 17.06 -0.46
N ARG A 220 3.11 17.79 -1.24
CA ARG A 220 1.91 17.24 -1.90
C ARG A 220 2.27 16.80 -3.31
N TYR A 221 2.16 15.51 -3.58
CA TYR A 221 2.33 14.92 -4.89
C TYR A 221 1.03 15.02 -5.70
N LEU A 222 1.13 14.77 -7.01
CA LEU A 222 -0.05 14.71 -7.87
C LEU A 222 -0.99 13.61 -7.36
N GLY A 223 -2.27 13.95 -7.21
CA GLY A 223 -3.26 13.10 -6.60
C GLY A 223 -4.43 13.92 -6.11
N ALA A 224 -4.80 13.76 -4.84
CA ALA A 224 -5.95 14.39 -4.23
C ALA A 224 -5.92 15.94 -4.30
N PRO A 225 -7.10 16.61 -4.38
CA PRO A 225 -7.18 18.07 -4.40
C PRO A 225 -6.78 18.72 -3.06
N TYR A 226 -6.71 17.93 -1.99
CA TYR A 226 -6.18 18.30 -0.67
C TYR A 226 -5.23 17.19 -0.19
N GLY A 227 -4.38 17.48 0.78
CA GLY A 227 -3.47 16.50 1.35
C GLY A 227 -2.81 17.07 2.59
N GLY A 228 -2.43 16.20 3.51
CA GLY A 228 -1.78 16.64 4.74
C GLY A 228 -1.26 15.49 5.56
N SER A 229 -0.94 15.83 6.81
CA SER A 229 -0.50 14.86 7.78
C SER A 229 -1.13 15.16 9.13
N LYS A 230 -1.42 14.12 9.90
CA LYS A 230 -1.93 14.24 11.27
C LYS A 230 -0.97 13.59 12.23
N ILE A 231 -0.96 14.05 13.48
CA ILE A 231 -0.27 13.40 14.59
C ILE A 231 -1.31 13.09 15.67
N THR A 232 -1.19 11.95 16.30
CA THR A 232 -2.05 11.53 17.41
C THR A 232 -1.27 11.57 18.72
N PHE A 233 -1.95 11.96 19.79
CA PHE A 233 -1.41 11.94 21.15
C PHE A 233 -2.14 10.89 21.99
N THR A 234 -1.46 10.32 22.98
CA THR A 234 -2.05 9.40 23.96
C THR A 234 -2.83 10.13 25.03
#